data_AF-A0A819MDQ3-F1
#
_entry.id   AF-A0A819MDQ3-F1
#
_cell.length_a   1.000
_cell.length_b   1.000
_cell.length_c   1.000
_cell.angle_alpha   90.00
_cell.angle_beta   90.00
_cell.angle_gamma   90.00
#
_symmetry.space_group_name_H-M   'P 1'
#
loop_
_entity.id
_entity.type
_entity.pdbx_description
1 polymer ?
#
loop_
_entity_poly.entity_id
_entity_poly.type
_entity_poly.pdbx_seq_one_letter_code
_entity_poly.pdbx_strand_id
1 'polypeptide(L)' 'MEIATFAGGCFWHMQTVFSKIPGVISTIVGYSGGHIHNPTYEQVRTGTTGHAESVQIVFNPHIVTYAKLLEIFFSN' A
#
# COMPACT_ATOMS: atom_id res chain seq x y z
N MET A 1 15.78 -7.69 0.30
CA MET A 1 14.40 -7.31 0.64
C MET A 1 14.18 -5.92 0.09
N GLU A 2 13.00 -5.67 -0.45
CA GLU A 2 12.64 -4.39 -1.05
C GLU A 2 11.28 -3.93 -0.52
N ILE A 3 11.00 -2.63 -0.70
CA ILE A 3 9.78 -1.99 -0.24
C ILE A 3 9.07 -1.35 -1.42
N ALA A 4 7.77 -1.61 -1.55
CA ALA A 4 6.88 -0.95 -2.48
C ALA A 4 5.73 -0.28 -1.72
N THR A 5 5.28 0.88 -2.18
CA THR A 5 4.10 1.56 -1.66
C THR A 5 3.09 1.75 -2.78
N PHE A 6 1.86 1.28 -2.57
CA PHE A 6 0.76 1.43 -3.52
C PHE A 6 -0.41 2.15 -2.86
N ALA A 7 -1.12 2.97 -3.64
CA ALA A 7 -2.35 3.64 -3.27
C ALA A 7 -3.37 3.45 -4.40
N GLY A 8 -4.48 2.75 -4.13
CA GLY A 8 -5.42 2.30 -5.16
C GLY A 8 -6.85 2.09 -4.67
N GLY A 9 -7.25 2.81 -3.62
CA GLY A 9 -8.57 2.65 -2.99
C GLY A 9 -8.45 2.15 -1.55
N CYS A 10 -9.44 1.36 -1.10
CA CYS A 10 -9.51 0.94 0.29
C CYS A 10 -8.31 0.06 0.69
N PHE A 11 -7.48 0.57 1.60
CA PHE A 11 -6.27 -0.12 2.05
C PHE A 11 -6.51 -1.48 2.75
N TRP A 12 -7.69 -1.74 3.31
CA TRP A 12 -8.04 -3.02 3.94
C TRP A 12 -8.13 -4.14 2.91
N HIS A 13 -8.71 -3.82 1.75
CA HIS A 13 -8.80 -4.77 0.64
C HIS A 13 -7.41 -5.03 0.07
N MET A 14 -6.66 -3.97 -0.24
CA MET A 14 -5.32 -4.11 -0.81
C MET A 14 -4.37 -4.87 0.12
N GLN A 15 -4.35 -4.56 1.42
CA GLN A 15 -3.52 -5.27 2.40
C GLN A 15 -3.83 -6.78 2.39
N THR A 16 -5.11 -7.13 2.33
CA THR A 16 -5.56 -8.54 2.29
C THR A 16 -5.12 -9.24 1.01
N VAL A 17 -5.12 -8.55 -0.13
CA VAL A 17 -4.63 -9.10 -1.41
C VAL A 17 -3.12 -9.32 -1.34
N PHE A 18 -2.34 -8.30 -0.98
CA PHE A 18 -0.87 -8.39 -1.02
C PHE A 18 -0.28 -9.32 0.05
N SER A 19 -0.86 -9.36 1.25
CA SER A 19 -0.37 -10.23 2.34
C SER A 19 -0.42 -11.73 2.03
N LYS A 20 -1.21 -12.14 1.04
CA LYS A 20 -1.34 -13.55 0.61
C LYS A 20 -0.38 -13.94 -0.50
N ILE A 21 0.40 -13.00 -1.05
CA ILE A 21 1.31 -13.28 -2.17
C ILE A 21 2.59 -13.94 -1.65
N PRO A 22 2.99 -15.10 -2.20
CA PRO A 22 4.27 -15.71 -1.87
C PRO A 22 5.44 -14.73 -2.12
N GLY A 23 6.30 -14.58 -1.12
CA GLY A 23 7.43 -13.64 -1.18
C GLY A 23 7.14 -12.26 -0.59
N VAL A 24 5.88 -11.93 -0.30
CA VAL A 24 5.55 -10.80 0.58
C VAL A 24 5.82 -11.22 2.02
N ILE A 25 6.60 -10.39 2.72
CA ILE A 25 7.06 -10.62 4.10
C ILE A 25 6.12 -9.92 5.08
N SER A 26 5.74 -8.69 4.79
CA SER A 26 4.80 -7.94 5.61
C SER A 26 4.10 -6.84 4.80
N THR A 27 2.95 -6.41 5.32
CA THR A 27 2.18 -5.30 4.78
C THR A 27 1.76 -4.38 5.92
N ILE A 28 1.79 -3.07 5.68
CA ILE A 28 1.38 -2.04 6.64
C ILE A 28 0.49 -1.04 5.90
N VAL A 29 -0.65 -0.70 6.51
CA VAL A 29 -1.56 0.33 6.00
C VAL A 29 -1.21 1.70 6.56
N GLY A 30 -1.45 2.74 5.77
CA GLY A 30 -1.23 4.12 6.19
C GLY A 30 -1.68 5.12 5.13
N TYR A 31 -1.10 6.31 5.20
CA TYR A 31 -1.46 7.44 4.36
C TYR A 31 -0.19 8.02 3.72
N SER A 32 -0.25 8.35 2.44
CA SER A 32 0.88 8.92 1.70
C SER A 32 0.42 9.96 0.67
N GLY A 33 1.34 10.80 0.22
CA GLY A 33 1.11 11.80 -0.84
C GLY A 33 0.46 13.12 -0.40
N GLY A 34 0.01 13.23 0.85
CA GLY A 34 -0.58 14.47 1.39
C GLY A 34 0.44 15.41 2.05
N HIS A 35 -0.06 16.55 2.53
CA HIS A 35 0.76 17.64 3.08
C HIS A 35 0.71 17.78 4.61
N ILE A 36 -0.23 17.09 5.27
CA ILE A 36 -0.32 17.09 6.74
C ILE A 36 0.64 16.05 7.31
N HIS A 37 1.49 16.45 8.26
CA HIS A 37 2.38 15.53 8.97
C HIS A 37 1.63 14.71 10.02
N ASN A 38 1.92 13.40 10.13
CA ASN A 38 1.26 12.46 11.04
C ASN A 38 -0.28 12.55 11.02
N PRO A 39 -0.94 12.43 9.86
CA PRO A 39 -2.39 12.58 9.76
C PRO A 39 -3.11 11.44 10.50
N THR A 40 -4.23 11.75 11.16
CA THR A 40 -5.14 10.74 11.71
C THR A 40 -6.15 10.28 10.66
N TYR A 41 -6.79 9.13 10.89
CA TYR A 41 -7.88 8.64 10.03
C TYR A 41 -9.00 9.68 9.86
N GLU A 42 -9.43 10.33 10.95
CA GLU A 42 -10.47 11.36 10.87
C GLU A 42 -10.06 12.57 10.04
N GLN A 43 -8.79 12.97 10.09
CA GLN A 43 -8.28 14.05 9.25
C GLN A 43 -8.31 13.65 7.77
N VAL A 44 -7.81 12.46 7.43
CA VAL A 44 -7.80 11.97 6.04
C VAL A 44 -9.21 11.80 5.49
N ARG A 45 -10.15 11.32 6.30
CA ARG A 45 -11.57 11.14 5.92
C ARG A 45 -12.24 12.44 5.45
N THR A 46 -11.74 13.62 5.85
CA THR A 46 -12.25 14.90 5.35
C THR A 46 -11.93 15.16 3.87
N GLY A 47 -10.96 14.44 3.30
CA GLY A 47 -10.46 14.65 1.94
C GLY A 47 -9.58 15.89 1.76
N THR A 48 -9.34 16.67 2.82
CA THR A 48 -8.62 17.95 2.71
C THR A 48 -7.11 17.83 2.88
N THR A 49 -6.61 16.72 3.40
CA THR A 49 -5.19 16.53 3.73
C THR A 49 -4.32 16.16 2.52
N GLY A 50 -4.95 15.82 1.38
CA GLY A 50 -4.29 15.35 0.16
C GLY A 50 -3.69 13.95 0.26
N HIS A 51 -3.86 13.25 1.38
CA HIS A 51 -3.35 11.89 1.54
C HIS A 51 -4.23 10.86 0.83
N ALA A 52 -3.59 9.85 0.25
CA ALA A 52 -4.24 8.65 -0.25
C ALA A 52 -4.04 7.48 0.73
N GLU A 53 -5.08 6.66 0.90
CA GLU A 53 -4.96 5.36 1.56
C GLU A 53 -3.93 4.50 0.82
N SER A 54 -2.90 4.07 1.55
CA SER A 54 -1.72 3.43 0.99
C SER A 54 -1.38 2.15 1.75
N VAL A 55 -0.78 1.20 1.05
CA VAL A 55 -0.20 -0.02 1.64
C VAL A 55 1.29 -0.06 1.31
N GLN A 56 2.12 -0.17 2.35
CA GLN A 56 3.54 -0.46 2.23
C GLN A 56 3.76 -1.96 2.31
N ILE A 57 4.51 -2.51 1.37
CA ILE A 57 4.76 -3.94 1.19
C ILE A 57 6.25 -4.17 1.30
N VAL A 58 6.66 -5.02 2.23
CA VAL A 58 8.02 -5.54 2.30
C VAL A 58 8.03 -6.91 1.61
N PHE A 59 8.88 -7.09 0.61
CA PHE A 59 8.91 -8.33 -0.18
C PHE A 59 10.33 -8.79 -0.51
N ASN A 60 10.45 -10.07 -0.87
CA ASN A 60 11.68 -10.65 -1.38
C ASN A 60 11.68 -10.63 -2.92
N PRO A 61 12.52 -9.80 -3.58
CA PRO A 61 12.55 -9.68 -5.04
C PRO A 61 12.98 -10.97 -5.76
N HIS A 62 13.60 -11.92 -5.05
CA HIS A 62 13.96 -13.23 -5.59
C HIS A 62 12.77 -14.21 -5.64
N ILE A 63 11.65 -13.91 -4.96
CA ILE A 63 10.43 -14.73 -4.93
C ILE A 63 9.30 -14.05 -5.71
N VAL A 64 9.13 -12.74 -5.54
CA VAL A 64 8.14 -11.93 -6.28
C VAL A 64 8.78 -10.62 -6.73
N THR A 65 8.63 -10.28 -8.02
CA THR A 65 9.22 -9.05 -8.57
C THR A 65 8.30 -7.86 -8.37
N TYR A 66 8.86 -6.65 -8.37
CA TYR A 66 8.07 -5.41 -8.34
C TYR A 66 7.09 -5.33 -9.53
N ALA A 67 7.52 -5.76 -10.73
CA ALA A 67 6.64 -5.84 -11.90
C ALA A 67 5.42 -6.76 -11.65
N LYS A 68 5.62 -7.89 -10.94
CA LYS A 68 4.49 -8.76 -10.58
C LYS A 68 3.53 -8.10 -9.60
N LEU A 69 4.06 -7.34 -8.64
CA LEU A 69 3.22 -6.56 -7.72
C LEU A 69 2.42 -5.48 -8.47
N LEU A 70 3.00 -4.83 -9.49
CA LEU A 70 2.29 -3.89 -10.36
C LEU A 70 1.21 -4.56 -11.20
N GLU A 71 1.49 -5.72 -11.79
CA GLU A 71 0.48 -6.49 -12.54
C GLU A 71 -0.74 -6.79 -11.66
N ILE A 72 -0.52 -7.24 -10.43
CA ILE A 72 -1.59 -7.52 -9.47
C ILE A 72 -2.33 -6.24 -9.09
N PHE A 73 -1.61 -5.14 -8.87
CA PHE A 73 -2.19 -3.84 -8.57
C PHE A 73 -3.16 -3.36 -9.66
N PHE A 74 -2.78 -3.47 -10.94
CA PHE A 74 -3.61 -3.03 -12.07
C PHE A 74 -4.64 -4.05 -12.56
N SER A 75 -4.58 -5.29 -12.08
CA SER A 75 -5.58 -6.32 -12.41
C SER A 75 -6.77 -6.35 -11.43
N ASN A 76 -6.71 -5.56 -10.36
CA ASN A 76 -7.83 -5.29 -9.45
C ASN A 76 -8.57 -4.03 -9.89
#